data_AF-A0A9P7XAS4-F1
#
_entry.id   AF-A0A9P7XAS4-F1
#
_cell.length_a   1.000
_cell.length_b   1.000
_cell.length_c   1.000
_cell.angle_alpha   90.00
_cell.angle_beta   90.00
_cell.angle_gamma   90.00
#
_symmetry.space_group_name_H-M   'P 1'
#
loop_
_entity.id
_entity.type
_entity.pdbx_description
1 polymer ?
#
loop_
_entity_poly.entity_id
_entity_poly.type
_entity_poly.pdbx_seq_one_letter_code
_entity_poly.pdbx_strand_id
1 'polypeptide(L)'
;MRLCSNRPEGFGPMSHLHPHHLTSCFSDVILVPLATWIFLVLFVIALFTDRAKYKSLQHTSSTPSNPPPPSTRPARIYTALYSFLIFAAIAMTALEIARLLAANLAIGLLPFTFIGIIFATAIHFSQGVHGRIPFWPILNIAYWLLIIIFLAVKISEELEQGTHARENSMYKESDQIIDVGTMIGVYAVLAILDALRIFYPQHLRTEY
;
A
#
# COMPACT_ATOMS: atom_id res chain seq x y z
N MET A 1 18.90 -17.94 -5.54
CA MET A 1 17.57 -17.87 -4.90
C MET A 1 16.52 -17.97 -5.99
N ARG A 2 15.68 -19.03 -5.99
CA ARG A 2 14.57 -19.13 -6.94
C ARG A 2 13.38 -18.39 -6.34
N LEU A 3 12.91 -17.32 -6.99
CA LEU A 3 11.79 -16.46 -6.56
C LEU A 3 10.48 -17.23 -6.29
N CYS A 4 10.36 -18.46 -6.81
CA CYS A 4 9.19 -19.34 -6.69
C CYS A 4 9.52 -20.76 -6.21
N SER A 5 10.64 -20.98 -5.51
CA SER A 5 10.97 -22.32 -4.99
C SER A 5 9.88 -22.86 -4.05
N ASN A 6 9.64 -24.17 -4.09
CA ASN A 6 8.77 -24.91 -3.16
C ASN A 6 7.29 -24.52 -3.16
N ARG A 7 6.82 -23.80 -4.19
CA ARG A 7 5.38 -23.59 -4.41
C ARG A 7 4.82 -24.73 -5.25
N PRO A 8 3.71 -25.38 -4.84
CA PRO A 8 3.16 -26.53 -5.55
C PRO A 8 2.65 -26.18 -6.96
N GLU A 9 2.36 -24.90 -7.19
CA GLU A 9 1.74 -24.41 -8.44
C GLU A 9 2.75 -24.01 -9.54
N GLY A 10 4.05 -23.94 -9.22
CA GLY A 10 5.08 -23.49 -10.16
C GLY A 10 5.12 -21.96 -10.37
N PHE A 11 5.74 -21.53 -11.48
CA PHE A 11 5.77 -20.11 -11.93
C PHE A 11 4.98 -19.97 -13.22
N GLY A 12 3.99 -19.09 -13.22
CA GLY A 12 3.17 -18.78 -14.39
C GLY A 12 1.91 -18.01 -14.00
N PRO A 13 1.23 -17.38 -14.98
CA PRO A 13 -0.03 -16.68 -14.71
C PRO A 13 -1.18 -17.63 -14.35
N MET A 14 -1.05 -18.93 -14.64
CA MET A 14 -2.07 -19.95 -14.38
C MET A 14 -1.45 -21.11 -13.58
N SER A 15 -2.18 -21.59 -12.57
CA SER A 15 -1.79 -22.78 -11.80
C SER A 15 -1.95 -24.05 -12.64
N HIS A 16 -0.95 -24.93 -12.57
CA HIS A 16 -1.05 -26.28 -13.15
C HIS A 16 -2.07 -27.16 -12.39
N LEU A 17 -2.41 -26.79 -11.15
CA LEU A 17 -3.39 -27.49 -10.32
C LEU A 17 -4.81 -26.99 -10.58
N HIS A 18 -4.97 -25.69 -10.83
CA HIS A 18 -6.25 -25.08 -11.15
C HIS A 18 -6.10 -24.09 -12.32
N PRO A 19 -6.48 -24.48 -13.56
CA PRO A 19 -6.16 -23.74 -14.78
C PRO A 19 -6.88 -22.40 -14.96
N HIS A 20 -7.77 -22.02 -14.02
CA HIS A 20 -8.46 -20.74 -14.02
C HIS A 20 -7.96 -19.77 -12.93
N HIS A 21 -6.97 -20.17 -12.12
CA HIS A 21 -6.50 -19.42 -10.97
C HIS A 21 -5.04 -18.99 -11.13
N LEU A 22 -4.73 -17.83 -10.58
CA LEU A 22 -3.38 -17.28 -10.58
C LEU A 22 -2.49 -18.06 -9.62
N THR A 23 -1.22 -18.28 -10.01
CA THR A 23 -0.28 -18.90 -9.07
C THR A 23 0.01 -17.94 -7.91
N SER A 24 0.07 -18.46 -6.69
CA SER A 24 0.51 -17.67 -5.53
C SER A 24 1.87 -16.98 -5.75
N CYS A 25 2.78 -17.61 -6.51
CA CYS A 25 4.05 -16.96 -6.85
C CYS A 25 3.88 -15.78 -7.83
N PHE A 26 3.01 -15.89 -8.83
CA PHE A 26 2.72 -14.76 -9.73
C PHE A 26 2.14 -13.58 -8.95
N SER A 27 1.26 -13.83 -7.99
CA SER A 27 0.71 -12.80 -7.12
C SER A 27 1.82 -12.10 -6.31
N ASP A 28 2.72 -12.85 -5.69
CA ASP A 28 3.79 -12.33 -4.83
C ASP A 28 4.95 -11.67 -5.62
N VAL A 29 5.15 -12.02 -6.89
CA VAL A 29 6.26 -11.50 -7.72
C VAL A 29 5.83 -10.37 -8.66
N ILE A 30 4.62 -10.45 -9.21
CA ILE A 30 4.14 -9.54 -10.25
C ILE A 30 3.00 -8.69 -9.71
N LEU A 31 1.92 -9.31 -9.23
CA LEU A 31 0.66 -8.60 -8.97
C LEU A 31 0.78 -7.60 -7.80
N VAL A 32 1.17 -8.06 -6.61
CA VAL A 32 1.28 -7.20 -5.42
C VAL A 32 2.34 -6.10 -5.59
N PRO A 33 3.55 -6.40 -6.10
CA PRO A 33 4.57 -5.37 -6.38
C PRO A 33 4.15 -4.36 -7.46
N LEU A 34 3.21 -4.70 -8.35
CA LEU A 34 2.75 -3.82 -9.42
C LEU A 34 2.22 -2.48 -8.89
N ALA A 35 1.52 -2.48 -7.75
CA ALA A 35 1.06 -1.24 -7.11
C ALA A 35 2.24 -0.29 -6.81
N THR A 36 3.36 -0.84 -6.34
CA THR A 36 4.56 -0.06 -6.04
C THR A 36 5.22 0.45 -7.32
N TRP A 37 5.32 -0.38 -8.36
CA TRP A 37 5.84 0.06 -9.66
C TRP A 37 5.02 1.20 -10.27
N ILE A 38 3.70 1.05 -10.32
CA ILE A 38 2.78 2.08 -10.83
C ILE A 38 2.97 3.37 -10.01
N PHE A 39 2.98 3.27 -8.69
CA PHE A 39 3.16 4.42 -7.82
C PHE A 39 4.50 5.13 -8.04
N LEU A 40 5.61 4.40 -8.15
CA LEU A 40 6.93 5.00 -8.39
C LEU A 40 6.98 5.69 -9.76
N VAL A 41 6.40 5.11 -10.81
CA VAL A 41 6.30 5.74 -12.13
C VAL A 41 5.48 7.02 -12.07
N LEU A 42 4.31 6.98 -11.43
CA LEU A 42 3.47 8.16 -11.25
C LEU A 42 4.16 9.24 -10.41
N PHE A 43 4.92 8.85 -9.38
CA PHE A 43 5.72 9.77 -8.57
C PHE A 43 6.79 10.46 -9.41
N VAL A 44 7.53 9.73 -10.24
CA VAL A 44 8.53 10.31 -11.14
C VAL A 44 7.87 11.27 -12.13
N ILE A 45 6.76 10.88 -12.76
CA ILE A 45 5.99 11.76 -13.65
C ILE A 45 5.55 13.03 -12.92
N ALA A 46 5.09 12.89 -11.67
CA ALA A 46 4.65 13.99 -10.82
C ALA A 46 5.76 15.00 -10.50
N LEU A 47 7.02 14.54 -10.39
CA LEU A 47 8.16 15.43 -10.19
C LEU A 47 8.47 16.31 -11.41
N PHE A 48 8.16 15.82 -12.61
CA PHE A 48 8.42 16.54 -13.88
C PHE A 48 7.21 17.32 -14.40
N THR A 49 6.06 17.28 -13.73
CA THR A 49 4.86 18.01 -14.19
C THR A 49 4.94 19.48 -13.78
N ASP A 50 4.84 20.39 -14.76
CA ASP A 50 5.01 21.83 -14.54
C ASP A 50 3.97 22.43 -13.60
N ARG A 51 4.44 23.11 -12.53
CA ARG A 51 3.60 23.79 -11.53
C ARG A 51 2.67 24.85 -12.13
N ALA A 52 3.04 25.44 -13.26
CA ALA A 52 2.31 26.53 -13.90
C ALA A 52 0.89 26.13 -14.33
N LYS A 53 0.70 24.89 -14.82
CA LYS A 53 -0.62 24.38 -15.22
C LYS A 53 -1.54 24.16 -14.02
N TYR A 54 -0.99 23.78 -12.87
CA TYR A 54 -1.78 23.50 -11.67
C TYR A 54 -2.23 24.78 -10.94
N LYS A 55 -1.37 25.82 -10.89
CA LYS A 55 -1.74 27.12 -10.32
C LYS A 55 -2.93 27.77 -11.03
N SER A 56 -3.05 27.57 -12.35
CA SER A 56 -4.19 28.08 -13.14
C SER A 56 -5.53 27.46 -12.75
N LEU A 57 -5.53 26.24 -12.20
CA LEU A 57 -6.74 25.53 -11.74
C LEU A 57 -7.13 25.88 -10.30
N GLN A 58 -6.19 26.33 -9.47
CA GLN A 58 -6.43 26.68 -8.06
C GLN A 58 -6.73 28.18 -7.82
N HIS A 59 -6.57 29.04 -8.84
CA HIS A 59 -6.71 30.49 -8.68
C HIS A 59 -8.16 30.97 -8.41
N THR A 60 -9.15 30.09 -8.44
CA THR A 60 -10.54 30.36 -8.07
C THR A 60 -10.82 30.20 -6.56
N SER A 61 -9.82 29.95 -5.72
CA SER A 61 -10.03 29.73 -4.27
C SER A 61 -8.92 30.31 -3.39
N SER A 62 -8.56 31.59 -3.58
CA SER A 62 -7.63 32.28 -2.68
C SER A 62 -8.36 33.09 -1.61
N THR A 63 -8.54 32.49 -0.42
CA THR A 63 -8.81 33.20 0.84
C THR A 63 -7.46 33.64 1.46
N PRO A 64 -7.37 34.80 2.15
CA PRO A 64 -6.09 35.34 2.61
C PRO A 64 -5.35 34.44 3.60
N SER A 65 -4.02 34.44 3.49
CA SER A 65 -3.08 33.69 4.32
C SER A 65 -3.02 34.23 5.75
N ASN A 66 -3.84 33.66 6.64
CA ASN A 66 -3.59 33.73 8.08
C ASN A 66 -2.41 32.81 8.44
N PRO A 67 -1.63 33.15 9.49
CA PRO A 67 -0.58 32.26 9.99
C PRO A 67 -1.18 30.89 10.35
N PRO A 68 -0.43 29.79 10.16
CA PRO A 68 -0.89 28.46 10.51
C PRO A 68 -1.34 28.43 11.98
N PRO A 69 -2.55 27.94 12.28
CA PRO A 69 -2.98 27.78 13.66
C PRO A 69 -2.11 26.73 14.36
N PRO A 70 -1.84 26.87 15.67
CA PRO A 70 -1.06 25.90 16.43
C PRO A 70 -1.67 24.50 16.34
N SER A 71 -0.83 23.45 16.39
CA SER A 71 -1.26 22.06 16.24
C SER A 71 -2.45 21.77 17.16
N THR A 72 -3.62 21.54 16.58
CA THR A 72 -4.82 21.25 17.35
C THR A 72 -4.77 19.79 17.82
N ARG A 73 -5.47 19.46 18.92
CA ARG A 73 -5.62 18.07 19.38
C ARG A 73 -6.00 17.07 18.25
N PRO A 74 -6.93 17.38 17.32
CA PRO A 74 -7.25 16.45 16.23
C PRO A 74 -6.08 16.22 15.26
N ALA A 75 -5.24 17.22 14.99
CA ALA A 75 -4.05 17.05 14.14
C ALA A 75 -3.05 16.06 14.77
N ARG A 76 -2.85 16.13 16.10
CA ARG A 76 -1.97 15.18 16.81
C ARG A 76 -2.52 13.76 16.80
N ILE A 77 -3.83 13.58 17.04
CA ILE A 77 -4.50 12.28 17.00
C ILE A 77 -4.38 11.68 15.60
N TYR A 78 -4.64 12.49 14.56
CA TYR A 78 -4.50 12.08 13.16
C TYR A 78 -3.08 11.58 12.85
N THR A 79 -2.06 12.36 13.20
CA THR A 79 -0.66 11.97 12.94
C THR A 79 -0.25 10.75 13.74
N ALA A 80 -0.66 10.63 15.00
CA ALA A 80 -0.39 9.46 15.82
C ALA A 80 -1.03 8.20 15.24
N LEU A 81 -2.31 8.28 14.84
CA LEU A 81 -3.04 7.19 14.21
C LEU A 81 -2.41 6.78 12.87
N TYR A 82 -2.08 7.76 12.02
CA TYR A 82 -1.43 7.49 10.73
C TYR A 82 -0.08 6.80 10.92
N SER A 83 0.75 7.30 11.84
CA SER A 83 2.07 6.71 12.13
C SER A 83 1.95 5.28 12.68
N PHE A 84 0.98 5.05 13.56
CA PHE A 84 0.68 3.72 14.09
C PHE A 84 0.26 2.75 12.97
N LEU A 85 -0.61 3.18 12.06
CA LEU A 85 -1.05 2.36 10.92
C LEU A 85 0.08 2.05 9.93
N ILE A 86 0.98 3.01 9.67
CA ILE A 86 2.18 2.74 8.87
C ILE A 86 3.08 1.70 9.55
N PHE A 87 3.31 1.84 10.85
CA PHE A 87 4.08 0.83 11.60
C PHE A 87 3.40 -0.55 11.55
N ALA A 88 2.08 -0.59 11.73
CA ALA A 88 1.30 -1.82 11.61
C ALA A 88 1.40 -2.42 10.21
N ALA A 89 1.31 -1.62 9.14
CA ALA A 89 1.47 -2.09 7.77
C ALA A 89 2.84 -2.74 7.54
N ILE A 90 3.92 -2.08 7.96
CA ILE A 90 5.29 -2.60 7.87
C ILE A 90 5.41 -3.91 8.68
N ALA A 91 4.89 -3.93 9.90
CA ALA A 91 4.92 -5.11 10.76
C ALA A 91 4.14 -6.29 10.14
N MET A 92 2.96 -6.05 9.58
CA MET A 92 2.15 -7.08 8.93
C MET A 92 2.85 -7.64 7.68
N THR A 93 3.42 -6.79 6.82
CA THR A 93 4.21 -7.25 5.67
C THR A 93 5.42 -8.06 6.11
N ALA A 94 6.10 -7.67 7.19
CA ALA A 94 7.22 -8.42 7.76
C ALA A 94 6.77 -9.77 8.34
N LEU A 95 5.61 -9.82 9.00
CA LEU A 95 5.02 -11.05 9.54
C LEU A 95 4.65 -12.05 8.43
N GLU A 96 4.05 -11.58 7.34
CA GLU A 96 3.75 -12.43 6.19
C GLU A 96 5.03 -13.03 5.60
N ILE A 97 6.07 -12.21 5.39
CA ILE A 97 7.37 -12.69 4.91
C ILE A 97 7.99 -13.71 5.87
N ALA A 98 7.95 -13.43 7.18
CA ALA A 98 8.48 -14.34 8.20
C ALA A 98 7.73 -15.68 8.24
N ARG A 99 6.40 -15.68 8.08
CA ARG A 99 5.58 -16.89 8.03
C ARG A 99 5.80 -17.69 6.75
N LEU A 100 5.96 -17.02 5.60
CA LEU A 100 6.35 -17.66 4.34
C LEU A 100 7.72 -18.32 4.45
N LEU A 101 8.69 -17.64 5.06
CA LEU A 101 10.02 -18.19 5.33
C LEU A 101 9.97 -19.41 6.25
N ALA A 102 9.19 -19.34 7.34
CA ALA A 102 9.04 -20.46 8.28
C ALA A 102 8.38 -21.69 7.63
N ALA A 103 7.54 -21.48 6.61
CA ALA A 103 6.95 -22.55 5.81
C ALA A 103 7.85 -23.04 4.66
N ASN A 104 9.10 -22.56 4.55
CA ASN A 104 10.04 -22.83 3.45
C ASN A 104 9.50 -22.47 2.06
N LEU A 105 8.63 -21.46 2.00
CA LEU A 105 8.04 -20.96 0.77
C LEU A 105 8.82 -19.75 0.27
N ALA A 106 8.85 -19.59 -1.05
CA ALA A 106 9.47 -18.42 -1.63
C ALA A 106 8.66 -17.14 -1.33
N ILE A 107 9.40 -16.08 -1.00
CA ILE A 107 8.91 -14.75 -0.62
C ILE A 107 8.55 -13.91 -1.86
N GLY A 108 8.97 -14.33 -3.06
CA GLY A 108 8.77 -13.56 -4.28
C GLY A 108 9.40 -12.17 -4.22
N LEU A 109 8.65 -11.16 -4.67
CA LEU A 109 9.06 -9.75 -4.64
C LEU A 109 8.28 -8.97 -3.56
N LEU A 110 7.65 -9.65 -2.59
CA LEU A 110 6.97 -9.03 -1.45
C LEU A 110 7.83 -7.98 -0.73
N PRO A 111 9.16 -8.14 -0.53
CA PRO A 111 9.96 -7.09 0.10
C PRO A 111 9.98 -5.76 -0.67
N PHE A 112 9.65 -5.77 -1.96
CA PHE A 112 9.52 -4.53 -2.75
C PHE A 112 8.33 -3.68 -2.30
N THR A 113 7.29 -4.27 -1.70
CA THR A 113 6.16 -3.52 -1.15
C THR A 113 6.58 -2.55 -0.04
N PHE A 114 7.63 -2.87 0.73
CA PHE A 114 8.20 -1.94 1.71
C PHE A 114 8.65 -0.63 1.07
N ILE A 115 9.19 -0.69 -0.14
CA ILE A 115 9.64 0.52 -0.86
C ILE A 115 8.43 1.41 -1.15
N GLY A 116 7.31 0.83 -1.61
CA GLY A 116 6.07 1.57 -1.81
C GLY A 116 5.57 2.26 -0.54
N ILE A 117 5.52 1.51 0.58
CA ILE A 117 5.08 2.04 1.88
C ILE A 117 6.00 3.17 2.34
N ILE A 118 7.32 2.98 2.25
CA ILE A 118 8.31 4.00 2.66
C ILE A 118 8.14 5.27 1.83
N PHE A 119 8.01 5.16 0.50
CA PHE A 119 7.84 6.33 -0.35
C PHE A 119 6.49 7.02 -0.12
N ALA A 120 5.38 6.29 -0.02
CA ALA A 120 4.06 6.86 0.29
C ALA A 120 4.07 7.60 1.63
N THR A 121 4.73 7.02 2.63
CA THR A 121 4.94 7.63 3.94
C THR A 121 5.80 8.89 3.85
N ALA A 122 6.92 8.82 3.13
CA ALA A 122 7.82 9.96 2.93
C ALA A 122 7.12 11.13 2.24
N ILE A 123 6.30 10.84 1.21
CA ILE A 123 5.46 11.84 0.54
C ILE A 123 4.45 12.44 1.51
N HIS A 124 3.79 11.63 2.34
CA HIS A 124 2.81 12.11 3.32
C HIS A 124 3.42 13.10 4.33
N PHE A 125 4.55 12.72 4.95
CA PHE A 125 5.21 13.53 5.98
C PHE A 125 5.92 14.76 5.39
N SER A 126 6.48 14.63 4.19
CA SER A 126 7.10 15.76 3.49
C SER A 126 6.07 16.70 2.82
N GLN A 127 4.77 16.43 2.95
CA GLN A 127 3.70 17.16 2.29
C GLN A 127 3.90 17.25 0.77
N GLY A 128 4.23 16.11 0.14
CA GLY A 128 4.56 16.00 -1.28
C GLY A 128 5.97 16.48 -1.63
N VAL A 129 6.85 16.62 -0.64
CA VAL A 129 8.19 17.23 -0.71
C VAL A 129 8.15 18.77 -0.80
N HIS A 130 7.59 19.41 0.22
CA HIS A 130 7.46 20.87 0.35
C HIS A 130 6.60 21.50 -0.76
N GLY A 131 5.49 20.85 -1.12
CA GLY A 131 4.54 21.35 -2.11
C GLY A 131 5.05 21.31 -3.56
N ARG A 132 6.10 20.55 -3.87
CA ARG A 132 6.52 20.26 -5.26
C ARG A 132 5.49 19.47 -6.04
N ILE A 133 4.85 18.50 -5.38
CA ILE A 133 3.84 17.66 -6.01
C ILE A 133 2.48 18.09 -5.47
N PRO A 134 1.67 18.87 -6.22
CA PRO A 134 0.44 19.43 -5.69
C PRO A 134 -0.68 18.40 -5.50
N PHE A 135 -0.66 17.31 -6.27
CA PHE A 135 -1.62 16.21 -6.20
C PHE A 135 -1.11 15.02 -5.36
N TRP A 136 -0.14 15.24 -4.47
CA TRP A 136 0.44 14.17 -3.65
C TRP A 136 -0.58 13.37 -2.81
N PRO A 137 -1.67 13.97 -2.24
CA PRO A 137 -2.63 13.18 -1.48
C PRO A 137 -3.37 12.18 -2.37
N ILE A 138 -3.70 12.60 -3.60
CA ILE A 138 -4.35 11.74 -4.60
C ILE A 138 -3.42 10.59 -4.98
N LEU A 139 -2.12 10.88 -5.15
CA LEU A 139 -1.12 9.87 -5.46
C LEU A 139 -1.01 8.81 -4.34
N ASN A 140 -1.02 9.23 -3.07
CA ASN A 140 -1.02 8.32 -1.93
C ASN A 140 -2.31 7.50 -1.85
N ILE A 141 -3.49 8.11 -2.01
CA ILE A 141 -4.76 7.38 -2.03
C ILE A 141 -4.77 6.34 -3.15
N ALA A 142 -4.31 6.72 -4.35
CA ALA A 142 -4.21 5.80 -5.47
C ALA A 142 -3.30 4.61 -5.15
N TYR A 143 -2.16 4.82 -4.48
CA TYR A 143 -1.30 3.74 -4.03
C TYR A 143 -2.00 2.80 -3.04
N TRP A 144 -2.65 3.34 -2.00
CA TRP A 144 -3.38 2.54 -1.02
C TRP A 144 -4.52 1.73 -1.66
N LEU A 145 -5.27 2.32 -2.59
CA LEU A 145 -6.33 1.62 -3.31
C LEU A 145 -5.78 0.53 -4.23
N LEU A 146 -4.70 0.80 -4.97
CA LEU A 146 -4.08 -0.19 -5.85
C LEU A 146 -3.54 -1.39 -5.06
N ILE A 147 -2.87 -1.16 -3.92
CA ILE A 147 -2.38 -2.28 -3.09
C ILE A 147 -3.55 -3.06 -2.49
N ILE A 148 -4.63 -2.40 -2.06
CA ILE A 148 -5.86 -3.09 -1.61
C ILE A 148 -6.43 -3.98 -2.71
N ILE A 149 -6.55 -3.47 -3.94
CA ILE A 149 -7.09 -4.23 -5.07
C ILE A 149 -6.26 -5.48 -5.33
N PHE A 150 -4.93 -5.35 -5.40
CA PHE A 150 -4.07 -6.51 -5.66
C PHE A 150 -4.03 -7.52 -4.50
N LEU A 151 -4.14 -7.06 -3.26
CA LEU A 151 -4.27 -7.96 -2.11
C LEU A 151 -5.65 -8.63 -2.03
N ALA A 152 -6.71 -7.95 -2.46
CA ALA A 152 -8.04 -8.54 -2.56
C ALA A 152 -8.09 -9.65 -3.61
N VAL A 153 -7.45 -9.43 -4.77
CA VAL A 153 -7.28 -10.48 -5.79
C VAL A 153 -6.46 -11.64 -5.22
N LYS A 154 -5.37 -11.36 -4.48
CA LYS A 154 -4.58 -12.41 -3.82
C LYS A 154 -5.45 -13.28 -2.90
N ILE A 155 -6.28 -12.67 -2.05
CA ILE A 155 -7.17 -13.41 -1.15
C ILE A 155 -8.25 -14.19 -1.91
N SER A 156 -8.85 -13.63 -2.97
CA SER A 156 -9.89 -14.33 -3.72
C SER A 156 -9.36 -15.62 -4.34
N GLU A 157 -8.14 -15.58 -4.87
CA GLU A 157 -7.47 -16.77 -5.42
C GLU A 157 -7.19 -17.81 -4.30
N GLU A 158 -6.72 -17.36 -3.14
CA GLU A 158 -6.43 -18.25 -2.00
C GLU A 158 -7.70 -18.88 -1.39
N LEU A 159 -8.83 -18.18 -1.41
CA LEU A 159 -10.12 -18.71 -0.99
C LEU A 159 -10.62 -19.81 -1.93
N GLU A 160 -10.42 -19.65 -3.24
CA GLU A 160 -10.91 -20.58 -4.26
C GLU A 160 -10.05 -21.84 -4.39
N GLN A 161 -8.74 -21.77 -4.11
CA GLN A 161 -7.83 -22.92 -4.16
C GLN A 161 -8.14 -23.99 -3.09
N GLY A 162 -8.92 -23.65 -2.07
CA GLY A 162 -9.40 -24.58 -1.05
C GLY A 162 -8.31 -24.98 -0.05
N THR A 163 -8.71 -25.18 1.20
CA THR A 163 -7.85 -25.26 2.40
C THR A 163 -6.85 -26.44 2.43
N HIS A 164 -6.86 -27.31 1.41
CA HIS A 164 -6.21 -28.61 1.43
C HIS A 164 -4.77 -28.61 0.88
N ALA A 165 -4.35 -27.57 0.15
CA ALA A 165 -3.00 -27.55 -0.43
C ALA A 165 -1.89 -27.38 0.62
N ARG A 166 -2.19 -26.76 1.78
CA ARG A 166 -1.20 -26.36 2.79
C ARG A 166 -1.57 -26.72 4.24
N GLU A 167 -2.51 -27.64 4.43
CA GLU A 167 -3.04 -28.04 5.75
C GLU A 167 -1.96 -28.58 6.72
N ASN A 168 -0.92 -29.22 6.18
CA ASN A 168 0.22 -29.77 6.93
C ASN A 168 1.43 -28.82 7.05
N SER A 169 1.33 -27.58 6.58
CA SER A 169 2.44 -26.62 6.65
C SER A 169 2.36 -25.74 7.90
N MET A 170 3.50 -25.17 8.31
CA MET A 170 3.59 -24.23 9.44
C MET A 170 2.86 -22.89 9.21
N TYR A 171 2.45 -22.60 7.96
CA TYR A 171 1.69 -21.40 7.61
C TYR A 171 0.49 -21.78 6.74
N LYS A 172 -0.63 -21.99 7.44
CA LYS A 172 -1.91 -22.39 6.85
C LYS A 172 -2.49 -21.26 6.02
N GLU A 173 -3.25 -21.62 4.98
CA GLU A 173 -3.94 -20.65 4.13
C GLU A 173 -4.96 -19.82 4.91
N SER A 174 -5.61 -20.39 5.94
CA SER A 174 -6.48 -19.64 6.85
C SER A 174 -5.75 -18.48 7.52
N ASP A 175 -4.52 -18.72 7.98
CA ASP A 175 -3.72 -17.71 8.66
C ASP A 175 -3.24 -16.66 7.66
N GLN A 176 -2.94 -17.08 6.43
CA GLN A 176 -2.57 -16.18 5.34
C GLN A 176 -3.71 -15.26 4.93
N ILE A 177 -4.93 -15.78 4.78
CA ILE A 177 -6.13 -14.98 4.47
C ILE A 177 -6.37 -13.94 5.57
N ILE A 178 -6.20 -14.30 6.84
CA ILE A 178 -6.36 -13.38 7.97
C ILE A 178 -5.28 -12.30 7.96
N ASP A 179 -4.02 -12.66 7.72
CA ASP A 179 -2.91 -11.70 7.67
C ASP A 179 -3.10 -10.70 6.53
N VAL A 180 -3.35 -11.18 5.31
CA VAL A 180 -3.57 -10.32 4.14
C VAL A 180 -4.85 -9.50 4.29
N GLY A 181 -5.92 -10.08 4.86
CA GLY A 181 -7.17 -9.36 5.13
C GLY A 181 -6.98 -8.22 6.14
N THR A 182 -6.15 -8.44 7.15
CA THR A 182 -5.75 -7.40 8.12
C THR A 182 -4.97 -6.29 7.42
N MET A 183 -4.05 -6.63 6.50
CA MET A 183 -3.34 -5.63 5.70
C MET A 183 -4.30 -4.77 4.87
N ILE A 184 -5.29 -5.38 4.20
CA ILE A 184 -6.33 -4.65 3.46
C ILE A 184 -7.04 -3.64 4.37
N GLY A 185 -7.44 -4.07 5.58
CA GLY A 185 -8.05 -3.18 6.56
C GLY A 185 -7.17 -1.99 6.93
N VAL A 186 -5.88 -2.24 7.20
CA VAL A 186 -4.91 -1.18 7.52
C VAL A 186 -4.77 -0.19 6.36
N TYR A 187 -4.60 -0.67 5.14
CA TYR A 187 -4.49 0.19 3.95
C TYR A 187 -5.78 0.96 3.67
N ALA A 188 -6.95 0.38 3.92
CA ALA A 188 -8.23 1.06 3.74
C ALA A 188 -8.36 2.24 4.71
N VAL A 189 -7.96 2.07 5.98
CA VAL A 189 -7.96 3.18 6.95
C VAL A 189 -6.95 4.25 6.55
N LEU A 190 -5.76 3.88 6.05
CA LEU A 190 -4.77 4.84 5.52
C LEU A 190 -5.33 5.64 4.33
N ALA A 191 -6.02 4.98 3.39
CA ALA A 191 -6.68 5.65 2.27
C ALA A 191 -7.76 6.64 2.74
N ILE A 192 -8.56 6.25 3.72
CA ILE A 192 -9.59 7.12 4.33
C ILE A 192 -8.92 8.33 5.01
N LEU A 193 -7.83 8.13 5.76
CA LEU A 193 -7.11 9.23 6.41
C LEU A 193 -6.50 10.21 5.41
N ASP A 194 -5.93 9.72 4.30
CA ASP A 194 -5.43 10.60 3.24
C ASP A 194 -6.59 11.33 2.52
N ALA A 195 -7.75 10.69 2.35
CA ALA A 195 -8.96 11.34 1.80
C ALA A 195 -9.51 12.42 2.74
N LEU A 196 -9.60 12.15 4.04
CA LEU A 196 -10.03 13.12 5.05
C LEU A 196 -9.15 14.38 5.06
N ARG A 197 -7.85 14.24 4.75
CA ARG A 197 -6.93 15.38 4.62
C ARG A 197 -7.26 16.28 3.43
N ILE A 198 -7.79 15.72 2.34
CA ILE A 198 -8.25 16.50 1.19
C ILE A 198 -9.50 17.31 1.56
N PHE A 199 -10.45 16.70 2.28
CA PHE A 199 -11.72 17.34 2.64
C PHE A 199 -11.59 18.32 3.82
N TYR A 200 -10.68 18.08 4.77
CA TYR A 200 -10.50 18.89 5.98
C TYR A 200 -9.06 19.40 6.17
N PRO A 201 -8.49 20.13 5.19
CA PRO A 201 -7.07 20.51 5.20
C PRO A 201 -6.71 21.51 6.31
N GLN A 202 -7.68 22.30 6.80
CA GLN A 202 -7.45 23.32 7.82
C GLN A 202 -7.29 22.73 9.24
N HIS A 203 -7.94 21.61 9.53
CA HIS A 203 -7.94 20.99 10.87
C HIS A 203 -6.81 19.96 11.06
N LEU A 204 -6.27 19.44 9.96
CA LEU A 204 -5.30 18.35 9.96
C LEU A 204 -3.88 18.80 9.56
N ARG A 205 -3.64 20.11 9.51
CA ARG A 205 -2.30 20.67 9.23
C ARG A 205 -1.42 20.51 10.48
N THR A 206 -0.43 19.64 10.40
CA THR A 206 0.68 19.56 11.35
C THR A 206 1.80 20.50 10.91
N GLU A 207 2.25 21.36 11.82
CA GLU A 207 3.53 22.07 11.68
C GLU A 207 4.65 21.05 11.92
N TYR A 208 5.50 20.86 10.92
CA TYR A 208 6.78 20.16 11.03
C TYR A 208 7.89 21.18 10.82
#